data_AF-A0A0P0P1D6-F1
#
_entry.id   AF-A0A0P0P1D6-F1
#
_cell.length_a   1.000
_cell.length_b   1.000
_cell.length_c   1.000
_cell.angle_alpha   90.00
_cell.angle_beta   90.00
_cell.angle_gamma   90.00
#
_symmetry.space_group_name_H-M   'P 1'
#
loop_
_entity.id
_entity.type
_entity.pdbx_description
1 polymer ?
#
loop_
_entity_poly.entity_id
_entity_poly.type
_entity_poly.pdbx_seq_one_letter_code
_entity_poly.pdbx_strand_id
1 'polypeptide(L)'
;MSAAQITNDQAFLLISSGVLLGWYAHVLSDFEAETIADVAGRWLKHRSQTILTAAEWAVVEAAVEAMRTAANRPLVAESAA
;
A
#
# COMPACT_ATOMS: atom_id res chain seq x y z
N MET A 1 -2.27 -0.55 -22.49
CA MET A 1 -1.21 -0.15 -21.54
C MET A 1 -0.47 -1.43 -21.15
N SER A 2 0.86 -1.51 -21.32
CA SER A 2 1.64 -2.72 -21.04
C SER A 2 1.98 -2.83 -19.56
N ALA A 3 1.75 -3.99 -18.96
CA ALA A 3 2.19 -4.28 -17.60
C ALA A 3 3.73 -4.39 -17.54
N ALA A 4 4.33 -3.92 -16.45
CA ALA A 4 5.79 -3.89 -16.28
C ALA A 4 6.19 -4.74 -15.06
N GLN A 5 7.41 -5.27 -15.09
CA GLN A 5 8.01 -5.86 -13.90
C GLN A 5 8.20 -4.76 -12.85
N ILE A 6 7.90 -5.11 -11.59
CA ILE A 6 8.09 -4.20 -10.47
C ILE A 6 9.58 -3.86 -10.27
N THR A 7 9.89 -2.58 -10.04
CA THR A 7 11.25 -2.14 -9.73
C THR A 7 11.62 -2.39 -8.26
N ASN A 8 12.90 -2.25 -7.91
CA ASN A 8 13.34 -2.38 -6.52
C ASN A 8 12.69 -1.34 -5.59
N ASP A 9 12.53 -0.10 -6.05
CA ASP A 9 11.90 0.96 -5.26
C ASP A 9 10.43 0.66 -5.01
N GLN A 10 9.73 0.17 -6.04
CA GLN A 10 8.34 -0.25 -5.93
C GLN A 10 8.19 -1.45 -4.98
N ALA A 11 9.11 -2.41 -5.05
CA ALA A 11 9.14 -3.54 -4.12
C ALA A 11 9.38 -3.10 -2.67
N PHE A 12 10.27 -2.13 -2.43
CA PHE A 12 10.52 -1.58 -1.10
C PHE A 12 9.29 -0.86 -0.55
N LEU A 13 8.60 -0.08 -1.39
CA LEU A 13 7.35 0.58 -1.03
C LEU A 13 6.28 -0.44 -0.65
N LEU A 14 6.13 -1.52 -1.42
CA LEU A 14 5.17 -2.59 -1.16
C LEU A 14 5.48 -3.36 0.14
N ILE A 15 6.75 -3.61 0.45
CA ILE A 15 7.14 -4.21 1.73
C ILE A 15 6.80 -3.26 2.88
N SER A 16 7.06 -1.97 2.70
CA SER A 16 6.76 -0.93 3.70
C SER A 16 5.25 -0.74 3.90
N SER A 17 4.45 -0.92 2.85
CA SER A 17 2.99 -0.81 2.92
C SER A 17 2.37 -1.89 3.78
N GLY A 18 2.95 -3.10 3.81
CA GLY A 18 2.48 -4.18 4.69
C GLY A 18 2.55 -3.84 6.18
N VAL A 19 3.58 -3.10 6.62
CA VAL A 19 3.69 -2.61 8.01
C VAL A 19 2.61 -1.56 8.29
N LEU A 20 2.43 -0.62 7.37
CA LEU A 20 1.40 0.42 7.49
C LEU A 20 -0.01 -0.17 7.53
N LEU A 21 -0.27 -1.21 6.74
CA LEU A 21 -1.57 -1.86 6.67
C LEU A 21 -1.98 -2.47 8.02
N GLY A 22 -1.02 -3.05 8.75
CA GLY A 22 -1.27 -3.60 10.09
C GLY A 22 -1.74 -2.57 11.13
N TRP A 23 -1.46 -1.28 10.92
CA TRP A 23 -1.79 -0.21 11.87
C TRP A 23 -2.86 0.76 11.35
N TYR A 24 -2.91 0.96 10.04
CA TYR A 24 -3.70 2.01 9.39
C TYR A 24 -4.66 1.48 8.32
N ALA A 25 -4.91 0.17 8.23
CA ALA A 25 -5.89 -0.37 7.27
C ALA A 25 -7.28 0.28 7.38
N HIS A 26 -7.66 0.79 8.55
CA HIS A 26 -8.95 1.46 8.78
C HIS A 26 -9.13 2.77 7.98
N VAL A 27 -8.07 3.32 7.39
CA VAL A 27 -8.15 4.52 6.53
C VAL A 27 -8.34 4.19 5.05
N LEU A 28 -8.28 2.91 4.70
CA LEU A 28 -8.45 2.42 3.34
C LEU A 28 -9.87 1.94 3.09
N SER A 29 -10.31 2.03 1.84
CA SER A 29 -11.46 1.27 1.37
C SER A 29 -11.14 -0.22 1.26
N ASP A 30 -12.17 -1.06 1.29
CA ASP A 30 -12.02 -2.52 1.10
C ASP A 30 -11.28 -2.84 -0.21
N PHE A 31 -11.60 -2.11 -1.29
CA PHE A 31 -10.96 -2.28 -2.59
C PHE A 31 -9.44 -1.98 -2.56
N GLU A 32 -9.03 -0.91 -1.88
CA GLU A 32 -7.61 -0.56 -1.75
C GLU A 32 -6.86 -1.58 -0.91
N ALA A 33 -7.45 -2.02 0.21
CA ALA A 33 -6.86 -3.02 1.08
C ALA A 33 -6.71 -4.37 0.38
N GLU A 34 -7.74 -4.82 -0.35
CA GLU A 34 -7.72 -6.05 -1.16
C GLU A 34 -6.66 -5.97 -2.27
N THR A 35 -6.59 -4.83 -2.97
CA THR A 35 -5.60 -4.63 -4.04
C THR A 35 -4.18 -4.72 -3.49
N ILE A 36 -3.87 -4.05 -2.37
CA ILE A 36 -2.54 -4.15 -1.75
C ILE A 36 -2.24 -5.58 -1.31
N ALA A 37 -3.21 -6.27 -0.70
CA ALA A 37 -3.05 -7.64 -0.23
C ALA A 37 -2.76 -8.61 -1.40
N ASP A 38 -3.48 -8.49 -2.51
CA ASP A 38 -3.26 -9.29 -3.71
C ASP A 38 -1.87 -9.02 -4.34
N VAL A 39 -1.51 -7.73 -4.49
CA VAL A 39 -0.20 -7.34 -5.03
C VAL A 39 0.94 -7.84 -4.13
N ALA A 40 0.80 -7.69 -2.81
CA ALA A 40 1.76 -8.21 -1.84
C ALA A 40 1.85 -9.74 -1.90
N GLY A 41 0.72 -10.44 -2.02
CA GLY A 41 0.67 -11.89 -2.18
C GLY A 41 1.40 -12.37 -3.44
N ARG A 42 1.17 -11.70 -4.58
CA ARG A 42 1.91 -11.95 -5.83
C ARG A 42 3.41 -11.72 -5.66
N TRP A 43 3.81 -10.62 -5.03
CA TRP A 43 5.21 -10.34 -4.71
C TRP A 43 5.84 -11.40 -3.81
N LEU A 44 5.12 -11.88 -2.80
CA LEU A 44 5.62 -12.92 -1.91
C LEU A 44 5.93 -14.23 -2.65
N LYS A 45 5.11 -14.56 -3.65
CA LYS A 45 5.24 -15.78 -4.44
C LYS A 45 6.27 -15.66 -5.58
N HIS A 46 6.33 -14.51 -6.25
CA HIS A 46 7.07 -14.36 -7.51
C HIS A 46 8.27 -13.40 -7.44
N ARG A 47 8.41 -12.64 -6.35
CA ARG A 47 9.49 -11.65 -6.14
C ARG A 47 9.62 -10.74 -7.37
N SER A 48 10.85 -10.50 -7.85
CA SER A 48 11.17 -9.63 -8.99
C SER A 48 10.48 -10.00 -10.31
N GLN A 49 9.85 -11.16 -10.41
CA GLN A 49 9.04 -11.54 -11.58
C GLN A 49 7.59 -11.05 -11.50
N THR A 50 7.21 -10.37 -10.41
CA THR A 50 5.87 -9.81 -10.25
C THR A 50 5.64 -8.70 -11.26
N ILE A 51 4.55 -8.83 -12.00
CA ILE A 51 4.11 -7.86 -12.99
C ILE A 51 2.91 -7.11 -12.44
N LEU A 52 2.96 -5.79 -12.53
CA LEU A 52 1.88 -4.89 -12.12
C LEU A 52 1.42 -4.05 -13.30
N THR A 53 0.11 -3.85 -13.37
CA THR A 53 -0.50 -2.86 -14.23
C THR A 53 -0.33 -1.47 -13.61
N ALA A 54 -0.39 -0.44 -14.47
CA ALA A 54 -0.35 0.94 -14.01
C ALA A 54 -1.51 1.30 -13.05
N ALA A 55 -2.68 0.68 -13.24
CA ALA A 55 -3.84 0.91 -12.38
C ALA A 55 -3.65 0.32 -10.98
N GLU A 56 -3.16 -0.92 -10.88
CA GLU A 56 -2.82 -1.54 -9.59
C GLU A 56 -1.76 -0.72 -8.85
N TRP A 57 -0.73 -0.25 -9.58
CA TRP A 57 0.30 0.58 -8.98
C TRP A 57 -0.24 1.90 -8.43
N ALA A 58 -1.10 2.59 -9.19
CA ALA A 58 -1.71 3.83 -8.73
C ALA A 58 -2.54 3.65 -7.45
N VAL A 59 -3.24 2.51 -7.31
CA VAL A 59 -3.99 2.17 -6.08
C VAL A 59 -3.02 1.96 -4.90
N VAL A 60 -1.92 1.23 -5.11
CA VAL A 60 -0.90 1.02 -4.07
C VAL A 60 -0.30 2.35 -3.62
N GLU A 61 0.04 3.25 -4.54
CA GLU A 61 0.59 4.57 -4.22
C GLU A 61 -0.38 5.42 -3.40
N ALA A 62 -1.64 5.51 -3.84
CA ALA A 62 -2.67 6.27 -3.15
C ALA A 62 -2.90 5.76 -1.72
N ALA A 63 -3.01 4.44 -1.55
CA ALA A 63 -3.23 3.83 -0.25
C ALA A 63 -2.03 4.00 0.69
N VAL A 64 -0.79 3.87 0.19
CA VAL A 64 0.42 4.14 0.99
C VAL A 64 0.46 5.59 1.44
N GLU A 65 0.12 6.54 0.57
CA GLU A 65 0.09 7.96 0.93
C GLU A 65 -1.00 8.28 1.97
N ALA A 66 -2.18 7.67 1.84
CA ALA A 66 -3.26 7.79 2.82
C ALA A 66 -2.82 7.28 4.21
N MET A 67 -2.20 6.09 4.27
CA MET A 67 -1.69 5.53 5.52
C MET A 67 -0.54 6.36 6.11
N ARG A 68 0.37 6.87 5.29
CA ARG A 68 1.45 7.78 5.75
C ARG A 68 0.89 9.09 6.30
N THR A 69 -0.13 9.65 5.65
CA THR A 69 -0.81 10.86 6.13
C THR A 69 -1.47 10.60 7.48
N ALA A 70 -2.12 9.45 7.66
CA ALA A 70 -2.69 9.05 8.95
C ALA A 70 -1.61 8.87 10.03
N ALA A 71 -0.47 8.26 9.69
CA ALA A 71 0.64 8.05 10.61
C ALA A 71 1.31 9.36 11.06
N ASN A 72 1.34 10.36 10.19
CA ASN A 72 1.96 11.67 10.47
C ASN A 72 0.98 12.71 11.02
N ARG A 73 -0.32 12.39 11.16
CA ARG A 73 -1.26 13.29 11.84
C ARG A 73 -0.87 13.38 13.32
N PRO A 74 -0.69 14.60 13.88
CA PRO A 74 -0.52 14.76 15.31
C PRO A 74 -1.69 14.08 16.03
N LEU A 75 -1.41 13.29 17.07
CA LEU A 75 -2.40 12.69 17.99
C LEU A 75 -3.15 13.75 18.84
N VAL A 76 -3.44 14.92 18.27
CA VAL A 76 -3.95 16.06 19.01
C VAL A 76 -5.47 16.10 18.92
N ALA A 77 -6.07 15.85 20.10
CA ALA A 77 -7.40 16.26 20.57
C ALA A 77 -8.61 15.33 20.35
N GLU A 78 -8.55 14.12 20.92
CA GLU A 78 -9.72 13.54 21.61
C GLU A 78 -9.39 13.33 23.10
N SER A 79 -9.14 14.44 23.80
CA SER A 79 -9.12 14.52 25.26
C SER A 79 -9.63 15.90 25.66
N ALA A 80 -10.85 16.22 25.22
CA ALA A 80 -11.61 17.38 25.64
C ALA A 80 -13.11 17.04 25.52
N ALA A 81 -13.58 16.16 26.41
CA ALA A 81 -14.98 15.98 26.74
C ALA A 81 -15.09 15.88 28.27
#